data_AF-A0A358MAW7-F1
#
_entry.id   AF-A0A358MAW7-F1
#
_cell.length_a   1.000
_cell.length_b   1.000
_cell.length_c   1.000
_cell.angle_alpha   90.00
_cell.angle_beta   90.00
_cell.angle_gamma   90.00
#
_symmetry.space_group_name_H-M   'P 1'
#
loop_
_entity.id
_entity.type
_entity.pdbx_description
1 polymer ?
#
loop_
_entity_poly.entity_id
_entity_poly.type
_entity_poly.pdbx_seq_one_letter_code
_entity_poly.pdbx_strand_id
1 'polypeptide(L)'
;MVRVAVTDHDVRAAQSLRYLAFHGGDGCDVDPFDADCVQILIENTATQTLVACFRLLPLARGSDIGRSYSAQFYNLSALEGFQGPMVEMGRFCVHPDHHDPDILRVAWGAMTA
;
A
#
# COMPACT_ATOMS: atom_id res chain seq x y z
N MET A 1 2.90 -13.04 -7.80
CA MET A 1 1.45 -12.82 -7.97
C MET A 1 1.08 -11.56 -7.19
N VAL A 2 0.20 -10.72 -7.73
CA VAL A 2 -0.36 -9.57 -7.00
C VAL A 2 -1.80 -9.85 -6.70
N ARG A 3 -2.24 -9.52 -5.48
CA ARG A 3 -3.64 -9.65 -5.08
C ARG A 3 -4.02 -8.60 -4.04
N VAL A 4 -5.32 -8.33 -3.98
CA VAL A 4 -5.92 -7.51 -2.92
C VAL A 4 -6.07 -8.38 -1.66
N ALA A 5 -5.80 -7.81 -0.49
CA ALA A 5 -6.10 -8.42 0.79
C ALA A 5 -7.62 -8.52 1.00
N VAL A 6 -8.10 -9.68 1.42
CA VAL A 6 -9.55 -9.95 1.57
C VAL A 6 -9.92 -10.32 2.99
N THR A 7 -8.95 -10.74 3.79
CA THR A 7 -9.14 -11.26 5.14
C THR A 7 -8.34 -10.46 6.17
N ASP A 8 -8.75 -10.52 7.44
CA ASP A 8 -7.97 -9.96 8.55
C ASP A 8 -6.58 -10.60 8.67
N HIS A 9 -6.40 -11.82 8.16
CA HIS A 9 -5.08 -12.45 8.11
C HIS A 9 -4.19 -11.79 7.06
N ASP A 10 -4.73 -11.48 5.88
CA ASP A 10 -4.01 -10.75 4.83
C ASP A 10 -3.57 -9.36 5.32
N VAL A 11 -4.48 -8.64 5.97
CA VAL A 11 -4.20 -7.30 6.51
C VAL A 11 -3.10 -7.37 7.58
N ARG A 12 -3.17 -8.34 8.50
CA ARG A 12 -2.12 -8.55 9.51
C ARG A 12 -0.78 -8.93 8.89
N ALA A 13 -0.77 -9.77 7.85
CA ALA A 13 0.47 -10.12 7.14
C ALA A 13 1.14 -8.87 6.54
N ALA A 14 0.36 -7.97 5.92
CA ALA A 14 0.88 -6.69 5.44
C ALA A 14 1.40 -5.80 6.58
N GLN A 15 0.68 -5.70 7.70
CA GLN A 15 1.09 -4.90 8.86
C GLN A 15 2.39 -5.41 9.49
N SER A 16 2.56 -6.73 9.59
CA SER A 16 3.80 -7.33 10.07
C SER A 16 4.96 -7.14 9.10
N LEU A 17 4.73 -7.29 7.79
CA LEU A 17 5.77 -7.02 6.79
C LEU A 17 6.21 -5.56 6.79
N ARG A 18 5.26 -4.61 6.89
CA ARG A 18 5.57 -3.18 7.05
C ARG A 18 6.42 -2.94 8.28
N TYR A 19 6.06 -3.54 9.41
CA TYR A 19 6.83 -3.38 10.64
C TYR A 19 8.27 -3.89 10.47
N LEU A 20 8.42 -5.09 9.93
CA LEU A 20 9.73 -5.68 9.64
C LEU A 20 10.57 -4.77 8.72
N ALA A 21 9.97 -4.23 7.66
CA ALA A 21 10.68 -3.41 6.68
C ALA A 21 11.04 -2.01 7.19
N PHE A 22 10.18 -1.38 8.01
CA PHE A 22 10.38 0.01 8.46
C PHE A 22 11.08 0.13 9.82
N HIS A 23 10.85 -0.83 10.72
CA HIS A 23 11.33 -0.79 12.10
C HIS A 23 12.26 -1.96 12.45
N GLY A 24 12.18 -3.07 11.71
CA GLY A 24 12.92 -4.31 12.01
C GLY A 24 12.26 -5.14 13.11
N GLY A 25 12.54 -6.45 13.10
CA GLY A 25 12.02 -7.41 14.09
C GLY A 25 10.52 -7.70 13.94
N ASP A 26 9.90 -8.14 15.02
CA ASP A 26 8.50 -8.57 15.06
C ASP A 26 7.58 -7.46 15.60
N GLY A 27 6.46 -7.23 14.92
CA GLY A 27 5.48 -6.22 15.31
C GLY A 27 4.38 -6.04 14.27
N CYS A 28 3.65 -4.93 14.37
CA CYS A 28 2.62 -4.53 13.42
C CYS A 28 2.68 -3.01 13.21
N ASP A 29 2.84 -2.57 11.96
CA ASP A 29 2.72 -1.16 11.57
C ASP A 29 1.25 -0.88 11.25
N VAL A 30 0.55 -0.18 12.15
CA VAL A 30 -0.89 0.11 12.06
C VAL A 30 -1.13 1.60 12.29
N ASP A 31 -1.96 2.20 11.46
CA ASP A 31 -2.42 3.58 11.66
C ASP A 31 -3.92 3.75 11.28
N PRO A 32 -4.55 4.89 11.61
CA PRO A 32 -5.97 5.11 11.33
C PRO A 32 -6.36 5.02 9.85
N PHE A 33 -5.42 5.21 8.91
CA PHE A 33 -5.73 5.13 7.48
C PHE A 33 -5.93 3.69 7.02
N ASP A 34 -5.45 2.69 7.77
CA ASP A 34 -5.62 1.27 7.41
C ASP A 34 -7.09 0.87 7.27
N ALA A 35 -8.01 1.54 7.96
CA ALA A 35 -9.46 1.29 7.85
C ALA A 35 -10.05 1.71 6.50
N ASP A 36 -9.48 2.74 5.86
CA ASP A 36 -9.94 3.28 4.58
C ASP A 36 -9.10 2.77 3.40
N CYS A 37 -7.99 2.08 3.66
CA CYS A 37 -7.05 1.63 2.65
C CYS A 37 -7.31 0.19 2.19
N VAL A 38 -7.15 -0.03 0.89
CA VAL A 38 -7.02 -1.36 0.30
C VAL A 38 -5.56 -1.80 0.41
N GLN A 39 -5.32 -2.96 1.03
CA GLN A 39 -3.96 -3.53 1.11
C GLN A 39 -3.69 -4.39 -0.12
N ILE A 40 -2.56 -4.17 -0.77
CA ILE A 40 -2.09 -4.93 -1.92
C ILE A 40 -0.90 -5.80 -1.48
N LEU A 41 -0.99 -7.09 -1.80
CA LEU A 41 -0.02 -8.11 -1.45
C LEU A 41 0.70 -8.59 -2.71
N ILE A 42 2.02 -8.70 -2.63
CA ILE A 42 2.86 -9.27 -3.68
C ILE A 42 3.53 -10.51 -3.11
N GLU A 43 3.22 -11.66 -3.70
CA GLU A 43 3.69 -12.96 -3.25
C GLU A 43 4.57 -13.63 -4.30
N ASN A 44 5.60 -14.34 -3.83
CA ASN A 44 6.36 -15.26 -4.65
C ASN A 44 5.43 -16.42 -5.07
N THR A 45 5.31 -16.70 -6.36
CA THR A 45 4.38 -17.73 -6.88
C THR A 45 4.79 -19.15 -6.55
N ALA A 46 6.08 -19.41 -6.36
CA ALA A 46 6.59 -20.75 -6.06
C ALA A 46 6.45 -21.08 -4.57
N THR A 47 6.69 -20.10 -3.69
CA THR A 47 6.73 -20.33 -2.23
C THR A 47 5.50 -19.80 -1.50
N GLN A 48 4.65 -19.03 -2.17
CA GLN A 48 3.53 -18.29 -1.58
C GLN A 48 3.95 -17.32 -0.47
N THR A 49 5.23 -16.95 -0.42
CA THR A 49 5.77 -16.01 0.57
C THR A 49 5.42 -14.59 0.17
N LEU A 50 4.93 -13.79 1.12
CA LEU A 50 4.73 -12.35 0.92
C LEU A 50 6.09 -11.65 0.81
N VAL A 51 6.39 -11.08 -0.35
CA VAL A 51 7.68 -10.44 -0.65
C VAL A 51 7.61 -8.92 -0.68
N ALA A 52 6.42 -8.35 -0.86
CA ALA A 52 6.18 -6.91 -0.76
C ALA A 52 4.70 -6.62 -0.50
N CYS A 53 4.42 -5.44 0.05
CA CYS A 53 3.07 -4.93 0.15
C CYS A 53 3.04 -3.41 0.04
N PHE A 54 1.88 -2.88 -0.30
CA PHE A 54 1.58 -1.46 -0.24
C PHE A 54 0.09 -1.27 -0.01
N ARG A 55 -0.32 -0.05 0.33
CA ARG A 55 -1.74 0.27 0.50
C ARG A 55 -2.16 1.39 -0.43
N LEU A 56 -3.43 1.34 -0.81
CA LEU A 56 -4.08 2.29 -1.69
C LEU A 56 -5.26 2.91 -0.95
N LEU A 57 -5.27 4.23 -0.80
CA LEU A 57 -6.44 4.99 -0.36
C LEU A 57 -7.21 5.45 -1.61
N PRO A 58 -8.38 4.85 -1.92
CA PRO A 58 -9.19 5.29 -3.03
C PRO A 58 -9.87 6.64 -2.72
N LEU A 59 -9.78 7.56 -3.67
CA LEU A 59 -10.42 8.87 -3.61
C LEU A 59 -11.36 8.98 -4.82
N ALA A 60 -12.65 9.20 -4.59
CA ALA A 60 -13.62 9.19 -5.68
C ALA A 60 -13.46 10.43 -6.58
N ARG A 61 -12.93 11.53 -6.03
CA ARG A 61 -12.76 12.82 -6.69
C ARG A 61 -11.74 13.70 -5.98
N GLY A 62 -11.33 14.79 -6.64
CA GLY A 62 -10.44 15.83 -6.11
C GLY A 62 -10.83 16.35 -4.74
N SER A 63 -12.13 16.58 -4.49
CA SER A 63 -12.60 17.09 -3.21
C SER A 63 -12.34 16.17 -2.01
N ASP A 64 -12.00 14.90 -2.24
CA ASP A 64 -11.66 13.95 -1.17
C ASP A 64 -10.18 14.03 -0.76
N ILE A 65 -9.35 14.80 -1.47
CA ILE A 65 -7.88 14.82 -1.28
C ILE A 65 -7.45 15.20 0.13
N GLY A 66 -8.25 15.99 0.85
CA GLY A 66 -8.00 16.37 2.24
C GLY A 66 -8.05 15.19 3.23
N ARG A 67 -8.58 14.04 2.81
CA ARG A 67 -8.60 12.80 3.60
C ARG A 67 -7.29 12.00 3.51
N SER A 68 -6.38 12.36 2.62
CA SER A 68 -5.15 11.61 2.40
C SER A 68 -4.14 11.81 3.54
N TYR A 69 -3.21 10.87 3.69
CA TYR A 69 -2.10 11.04 4.64
C TYR A 69 -1.25 12.25 4.24
N SER A 70 -1.00 12.44 2.95
CA SER A 70 -0.19 13.54 2.43
C SER A 70 -0.80 14.91 2.74
N ALA A 71 -2.13 15.03 2.79
CA ALA A 71 -2.81 16.29 3.16
C ALA A 71 -2.52 16.76 4.59
N GLN A 72 -2.02 15.89 5.47
CA GLN A 72 -1.58 16.27 6.81
C GLN A 72 -0.28 17.10 6.82
N PHE A 73 0.54 16.96 5.76
CA PHE A 73 1.90 17.53 5.69
C PHE A 73 2.09 18.49 4.53
N TYR A 74 1.27 18.38 3.49
CA TYR A 74 1.40 19.15 2.25
C TYR A 74 0.10 19.86 1.89
N ASN A 75 0.23 21.04 1.28
CA ASN A 75 -0.91 21.72 0.68
C ASN A 75 -1.24 21.06 -0.68
N LEU A 76 -2.37 20.36 -0.74
CA LEU A 76 -2.85 19.65 -1.92
C LEU A 76 -4.03 20.35 -2.61
N SER A 77 -4.32 21.62 -2.29
CA SER A 77 -5.51 22.33 -2.79
C SER A 77 -5.60 22.38 -4.32
N ALA A 78 -4.45 22.34 -5.02
CA ALA A 78 -4.41 22.29 -6.48
C ALA A 78 -5.07 21.03 -7.07
N LEU A 79 -5.23 19.95 -6.29
CA LEU A 79 -5.85 18.69 -6.71
C LEU A 79 -7.36 18.64 -6.42
N GLU A 80 -7.92 19.59 -5.65
CA GLU A 80 -9.35 19.59 -5.28
C GLU A 80 -10.27 19.67 -6.49
N GLY A 81 -9.82 20.35 -7.57
CA GLY A 81 -10.57 20.49 -8.81
C GLY A 81 -10.55 19.27 -9.72
N PHE A 82 -9.78 18.22 -9.41
CA PHE A 82 -9.70 17.03 -10.25
C PHE A 82 -11.02 16.24 -10.23
N GLN A 83 -11.59 15.98 -11.42
CA GLN A 83 -12.93 15.40 -11.53
C GLN A 83 -12.94 13.86 -11.55
N GLY A 84 -11.79 13.23 -11.79
CA GLY A 84 -11.67 11.78 -11.89
C GLY A 84 -11.36 11.09 -10.55
N PRO A 85 -11.45 9.75 -10.51
CA PRO A 85 -10.96 8.98 -9.39
C PRO A 85 -9.44 9.13 -9.26
N MET A 86 -8.97 9.12 -8.02
CA MET A 86 -7.55 9.16 -7.67
C MET A 86 -7.26 8.10 -6.62
N VAL A 87 -5.97 7.87 -6.39
CA VAL A 87 -5.51 6.99 -5.32
C VAL A 87 -4.26 7.58 -4.68
N GLU A 88 -4.17 7.51 -3.36
CA GLU A 88 -2.90 7.70 -2.66
C GLU A 88 -2.27 6.32 -2.41
N MET A 89 -1.06 6.11 -2.94
CA MET A 89 -0.26 4.94 -2.63
C MET A 89 0.66 5.25 -1.45
N GLY A 90 0.63 4.37 -0.44
CA GLY A 90 1.41 4.54 0.77
C GLY A 90 1.95 3.22 1.30
N ARG A 91 2.85 3.34 2.29
CA ARG A 91 3.45 2.21 3.02
C ARG A 91 4.00 1.12 2.10
N PHE A 92 4.56 1.50 0.96
CA PHE A 92 5.22 0.58 0.05
C PHE A 92 6.47 0.01 0.72
N CYS A 93 6.55 -1.31 0.85
CA CYS A 93 7.73 -1.98 1.35
C CYS A 93 8.00 -3.31 0.64
N VAL A 94 9.26 -3.71 0.64
CA VAL A 94 9.74 -5.01 0.19
C VAL A 94 10.34 -5.72 1.40
N HIS A 95 10.16 -7.04 1.47
CA HIS A 95 10.77 -7.86 2.51
C HIS A 95 12.31 -7.67 2.48
N PRO A 96 12.98 -7.43 3.62
CA PRO A 96 14.41 -7.09 3.65
C PRO A 96 15.32 -8.12 2.96
N ASP A 97 15.00 -9.40 3.08
CA ASP A 97 15.76 -10.49 2.44
C ASP A 97 15.48 -10.66 0.93
N HIS A 98 14.59 -9.85 0.35
CA HIS A 98 14.23 -9.90 -1.06
C HIS A 98 14.68 -8.63 -1.79
N HIS A 99 15.52 -8.79 -2.81
CA HIS A 99 16.08 -7.68 -3.60
C HIS A 99 15.77 -7.79 -5.10
N ASP A 100 14.82 -8.64 -5.47
CA ASP A 100 14.47 -8.86 -6.86
C ASP A 100 13.80 -7.61 -7.47
N PRO A 101 14.40 -6.97 -8.49
CA PRO A 101 13.83 -5.78 -9.13
C PRO A 101 12.48 -6.05 -9.81
N ASP A 102 12.14 -7.31 -10.12
CA ASP A 102 10.84 -7.66 -10.67
C ASP A 102 9.69 -7.41 -9.70
N ILE A 103 9.96 -7.37 -8.38
CA ILE A 103 8.95 -7.03 -7.37
C ILE A 103 8.38 -5.63 -7.62
N LEU A 104 9.24 -4.65 -7.92
CA LEU A 104 8.82 -3.28 -8.23
C LEU A 104 8.07 -3.21 -9.57
N ARG A 105 8.53 -3.96 -10.58
CA ARG A 105 7.87 -4.01 -11.89
C ARG A 105 6.45 -4.56 -11.78
N VAL A 106 6.29 -5.63 -11.00
CA VAL A 106 5.01 -6.27 -10.73
C VAL A 106 4.07 -5.34 -9.94
N ALA A 107 4.59 -4.62 -8.95
CA ALA A 107 3.83 -3.61 -8.23
C ALA A 107 3.29 -2.51 -9.16
N TRP A 108 4.14 -1.98 -10.05
CA TRP A 108 3.74 -0.90 -10.95
C TRP A 108 2.77 -1.40 -12.01
N GLY A 109 2.99 -2.61 -12.54
CA GLY A 109 2.06 -3.24 -13.47
C GLY A 109 0.67 -3.41 -12.87
N ALA A 110 0.56 -3.73 -11.58
CA ALA A 110 -0.73 -3.88 -10.90
C ALA A 110 -1.53 -2.58 -10.76
N MET A 111 -0.88 -1.40 -10.76
CA MET A 111 -1.59 -0.11 -10.72
C MET A 111 -2.21 0.27 -12.08
N THR A 112 -1.72 -0.31 -13.17
CA THR A 112 -2.14 0.01 -14.53
C THR A 112 -2.99 -1.08 -15.19
N ALA A 113 -3.24 -2.17 -14.47
CA ALA A 113 -3.96 -3.34 -14.96
C ALA A 113 -5.48 -3.19 -14.87
#